data_AF-A0A7K0Y8P0-F1
#
_entry.id   AF-A0A7K0Y8P0-F1
#
_cell.length_a   1.000
_cell.length_b   1.000
_cell.length_c   1.000
_cell.angle_alpha   90.00
_cell.angle_beta   90.00
_cell.angle_gamma   90.00
#
_symmetry.space_group_name_H-M   'P 1'
#
loop_
_entity.id
_entity.type
_entity.pdbx_description
1 polymer ?
#
loop_
_entity_poly.entity_id
_entity_poly.type
_entity_poly.pdbx_seq_one_letter_code
_entity_poly.pdbx_strand_id
1 'polypeptide(L)'
;MISKFAKRLRSAVVIGANRKEILEHFARLAPAVSVTEVADGENIMERAVELARSSAVSGDVVLLAPAAASMDQFESYQDRGMKFKEAVVKIVGGTIA
;
A
#
# COMPACT_ATOMS: atom_id res chain seq x y z
N MET A 1 -3.52 16.76 5.61
CA MET A 1 -4.03 15.43 6.03
C MET A 1 -2.89 14.48 6.39
N ILE A 2 -1.88 14.30 5.54
CA ILE A 2 -0.68 13.47 5.81
C ILE A 2 0.13 13.93 7.03
N SER A 3 0.39 15.23 7.18
CA SER A 3 1.16 15.78 8.31
C SER A 3 0.58 15.45 9.70
N LYS A 4 -0.74 15.24 9.80
CA LYS A 4 -1.41 14.87 11.06
C LYS A 4 -1.12 13.42 11.48
N PHE A 5 -0.87 12.54 10.52
CA PHE A 5 -0.66 11.10 10.76
C PHE A 5 0.79 10.65 10.57
N ALA A 6 1.67 11.51 10.05
CA ALA A 6 3.07 11.18 9.77
C ALA A 6 3.78 10.51 10.95
N LYS A 7 3.56 10.97 12.19
CA LYS A 7 4.16 10.38 13.40
C LYS A 7 3.64 8.98 13.76
N ARG A 8 2.54 8.55 13.15
CA ARG A 8 1.91 7.24 13.35
C ARG A 8 2.20 6.27 12.21
N LEU A 9 2.81 6.75 11.13
CA LEU A 9 3.17 5.93 9.98
C LEU A 9 4.60 5.42 10.18
N ARG A 10 4.76 4.10 10.16
CA ARG A 10 6.09 3.48 10.09
C ARG A 10 6.69 3.62 8.69
N SER A 11 5.90 3.30 7.67
CA SER A 11 6.29 3.34 6.26
C SER A 11 5.04 3.45 5.37
N ALA A 12 5.27 3.75 4.09
CA ALA A 12 4.24 3.71 3.06
C ALA A 12 4.76 2.94 1.84
N VAL A 13 3.91 2.08 1.28
CA VAL A 13 4.13 1.44 -0.02
C VAL A 13 3.13 2.06 -1.00
N VAL A 14 3.63 2.62 -2.10
CA VAL A 14 2.83 3.35 -3.08
C VAL A 14 2.79 2.60 -4.40
N ILE A 15 1.57 2.33 -4.86
CA ILE A 15 1.25 1.73 -6.16
C ILE A 15 0.26 2.65 -6.90
N GLY A 16 0.07 2.45 -8.21
CA GLY A 16 -0.86 3.26 -9.00
C GLY A 16 -0.19 3.97 -10.17
N ALA A 17 -0.90 4.10 -11.29
CA ALA A 17 -0.46 4.88 -12.44
C ALA A 17 -0.18 6.35 -12.06
N ASN A 18 -0.98 6.90 -11.14
CA ASN A 18 -0.91 8.29 -10.69
C ASN A 18 -0.19 8.45 -9.33
N ARG A 19 0.86 7.66 -9.08
CA ARG A 19 1.61 7.67 -7.80
C ARG A 19 2.46 8.91 -7.54
N LYS A 20 2.84 9.65 -8.58
CA LYS A 20 3.77 10.79 -8.48
C LYS A 20 3.31 11.85 -7.46
N GLU A 21 2.05 12.25 -7.51
CA GLU A 21 1.49 13.26 -6.59
C GLU A 21 1.54 12.78 -5.12
N ILE A 22 1.28 11.49 -4.89
CA ILE A 22 1.36 10.88 -3.56
C ILE A 22 2.80 10.89 -3.03
N LEU A 23 3.77 10.52 -3.88
CA LEU A 23 5.19 10.53 -3.52
C LEU A 23 5.67 11.95 -3.17
N GLU A 24 5.31 12.94 -3.98
CA GLU A 24 5.62 14.36 -3.73
C GLU A 24 4.99 14.85 -2.41
N HIS A 25 3.75 14.43 -2.13
CA HIS A 25 3.08 14.75 -0.88
C HIS A 25 3.76 14.14 0.35
N PHE A 26 4.23 12.90 0.28
CA PHE A 26 5.02 12.32 1.37
C PHE A 26 6.35 13.05 1.56
N ALA A 27 7.09 13.31 0.48
CA ALA A 27 8.36 14.02 0.53
C ALA A 27 8.21 15.41 1.18
N ARG A 28 7.13 16.12 0.87
CA ARG A 28 6.86 17.46 1.40
C ARG A 28 6.32 17.46 2.84
N LEU A 29 5.39 16.55 3.16
CA LEU A 29 4.60 16.64 4.39
C LEU A 29 5.00 15.63 5.47
N ALA A 30 5.75 14.61 5.11
CA ALA A 30 6.19 13.53 5.99
C ALA A 30 7.56 12.96 5.58
N PRO A 31 8.62 13.80 5.47
CA PRO A 31 9.93 13.37 4.97
C PRO A 31 10.62 12.30 5.82
N ALA A 32 10.18 12.12 7.08
CA ALA A 32 10.69 11.08 7.98
C ALA A 32 10.05 9.69 7.76
N VAL A 33 8.97 9.60 6.97
CA VAL A 33 8.31 8.32 6.67
C VAL A 33 9.05 7.67 5.50
N SER A 34 9.50 6.43 5.69
CA SER A 34 10.06 5.65 4.59
C SER A 34 8.98 5.32 3.57
N VAL A 35 9.19 5.75 2.32
CA VAL A 35 8.26 5.50 1.21
C VAL A 35 8.92 4.62 0.17
N THR A 36 8.25 3.53 -0.19
CA THR A 36 8.69 2.63 -1.26
C THR A 36 7.69 2.65 -2.40
N GLU A 37 8.16 2.94 -3.60
CA GLU A 37 7.38 2.88 -4.84
C GLU A 37 7.42 1.48 -5.44
N VAL A 38 6.28 0.99 -5.96
CA VAL A 38 6.23 -0.23 -6.77
C VAL A 38 5.88 0.14 -8.20
N ALA A 39 6.73 -0.31 -9.13
CA ALA A 39 6.50 -0.15 -10.56
C ALA A 39 5.25 -0.94 -11.01
N ASP A 40 4.66 -0.49 -12.11
CA ASP A 40 3.53 -1.20 -12.73
C ASP A 40 3.98 -2.56 -13.27
N GLY A 41 3.07 -3.54 -13.21
CA GLY A 41 3.32 -4.88 -13.72
C GLY A 41 2.34 -5.90 -13.17
N GLU A 42 2.48 -7.14 -13.65
CA GLU A 42 1.77 -8.27 -13.09
C GLU A 42 2.12 -8.44 -11.60
N ASN A 43 1.15 -8.90 -10.80
CA ASN A 43 1.32 -9.17 -9.37
C ASN A 43 1.66 -7.94 -8.50
N ILE A 44 1.35 -6.71 -8.95
CA ILE A 44 1.65 -5.49 -8.21
C ILE A 44 1.13 -5.51 -6.76
N MET A 45 -0.03 -6.10 -6.51
CA MET A 45 -0.60 -6.21 -5.18
C MET A 45 0.21 -7.17 -4.29
N GLU A 46 0.65 -8.30 -4.82
CA GLU A 46 1.51 -9.23 -4.09
C GLU A 46 2.82 -8.53 -3.71
N ARG A 47 3.44 -7.83 -4.66
CA ARG A 47 4.67 -7.09 -4.42
C ARG A 47 4.50 -6.00 -3.35
N ALA A 48 3.37 -5.30 -3.37
CA ALA A 48 3.06 -4.28 -2.38
C ALA A 48 2.91 -4.90 -0.97
N VAL A 49 2.24 -6.05 -0.85
CA VAL A 49 2.06 -6.75 0.42
C VAL A 49 3.38 -7.33 0.93
N GLU A 50 4.25 -7.86 0.06
CA GLU A 50 5.59 -8.31 0.45
C GLU A 50 6.42 -7.19 1.08
N LEU A 51 6.43 -6.02 0.42
CA LEU A 51 7.17 -4.85 0.91
C LEU A 51 6.58 -4.34 2.23
N ALA A 52 5.25 -4.28 2.34
CA ALA A 52 4.58 -3.90 3.57
C ALA A 52 4.93 -4.86 4.72
N ARG A 53 4.88 -6.18 4.48
CA ARG A 53 5.27 -7.19 5.45
C ARG A 53 6.73 -7.04 5.87
N SER A 54 7.65 -6.83 4.94
CA SER A 54 9.08 -6.71 5.23
C SER A 54 9.42 -5.51 6.12
N SER A 55 8.56 -4.49 6.10
CA SER A 55 8.71 -3.27 6.90
C SER A 55 7.97 -3.31 8.24
N ALA A 56 6.95 -4.17 8.36
CA ALA A 56 6.09 -4.26 9.53
C ALA A 56 6.74 -5.11 10.64
N VAL A 57 6.49 -4.73 11.89
CA VAL A 57 6.86 -5.51 13.07
C VAL A 57 5.62 -5.99 13.84
N SER A 58 5.82 -6.89 14.79
CA SER A 58 4.73 -7.35 15.66
C SER A 58 4.04 -6.16 16.34
N GLY A 59 2.71 -6.11 16.25
CA GLY A 59 1.88 -5.02 16.76
C GLY A 59 1.57 -3.91 15.75
N ASP A 60 2.23 -3.87 14.59
CA ASP A 60 1.87 -2.95 13.52
C ASP A 60 0.57 -3.39 12.80
N VAL A 61 -0.09 -2.43 12.16
CA VAL A 61 -1.24 -2.66 11.28
C VAL A 61 -0.86 -2.27 9.86
N VAL A 62 -1.05 -3.21 8.92
CA VAL A 62 -0.96 -2.92 7.48
C VAL A 62 -2.37 -2.59 6.99
N LEU A 63 -2.54 -1.36 6.49
CA LEU A 63 -3.82 -0.87 5.97
C LEU A 63 -3.73 -0.61 4.47
N LEU A 64 -4.61 -1.23 3.69
CA LEU A 64 -4.89 -0.80 2.33
C LEU A 64 -5.73 0.48 2.38
N ALA A 65 -5.10 1.63 2.17
CA ALA A 65 -5.75 2.95 2.19
C ALA A 65 -5.73 3.60 0.80
N PRO A 66 -6.75 3.37 -0.04
CA PRO A 66 -6.76 3.94 -1.38
C PRO A 66 -7.10 5.44 -1.34
N ALA A 67 -6.25 6.25 -1.98
CA ALA A 67 -6.44 7.70 -2.14
C ALA A 67 -7.20 8.07 -3.44
N ALA A 68 -7.40 7.14 -4.37
CA ALA A 68 -7.99 7.38 -5.69
C ALA A 68 -8.80 6.19 -6.23
N ALA A 69 -9.60 6.46 -7.27
CA ALA A 69 -10.34 5.47 -8.05
C ALA A 69 -9.39 4.38 -8.58
N SER A 70 -9.83 3.12 -8.55
CA SER A 70 -8.97 1.95 -8.80
C SER A 70 -8.83 1.55 -10.27
N MET A 71 -9.48 2.28 -11.19
CA MET A 71 -9.77 1.77 -12.54
C MET A 71 -8.52 1.60 -13.42
N ASP A 72 -7.40 2.21 -13.05
CA ASP A 72 -6.17 2.17 -13.86
C ASP A 72 -5.41 0.84 -13.70
N GLN A 73 -5.64 0.08 -12.61
CA GLN A 73 -4.86 -1.11 -12.25
C GLN A 73 -5.70 -2.30 -11.77
N PHE A 74 -6.97 -2.10 -11.47
CA PHE A 74 -7.88 -3.10 -10.94
C PHE A 74 -9.26 -2.94 -11.58
N GLU A 75 -9.97 -4.06 -11.76
CA GLU A 75 -11.27 -4.07 -12.44
C GLU A 75 -12.32 -3.25 -11.67
N SER A 76 -12.22 -3.25 -10.34
CA SER A 76 -13.10 -2.52 -9.45
C SER A 76 -12.45 -2.28 -8.09
N TYR A 77 -13.11 -1.49 -7.24
CA TYR A 77 -12.72 -1.34 -5.85
C TYR A 77 -12.74 -2.69 -5.11
N GLN A 78 -13.74 -3.52 -5.39
CA GLN A 78 -13.91 -4.85 -4.81
C GLN A 78 -12.80 -5.80 -5.27
N ASP A 79 -12.45 -5.79 -6.56
CA ASP A 79 -11.33 -6.58 -7.10
C ASP A 79 -10.02 -6.20 -6.42
N ARG A 80 -9.72 -4.90 -6.29
CA ARG A 80 -8.53 -4.44 -5.55
C ARG A 80 -8.50 -4.95 -4.11
N GLY A 81 -9.63 -4.88 -3.41
CA GLY A 81 -9.75 -5.40 -2.05
C GLY A 81 -9.57 -6.92 -1.98
N MET A 82 -10.10 -7.66 -2.96
CA MET A 82 -9.94 -9.11 -3.05
C MET A 82 -8.49 -9.49 -3.31
N LYS A 83 -7.83 -8.88 -4.30
CA LYS A 83 -6.41 -9.12 -4.58
C LYS A 83 -5.51 -8.83 -3.37
N PHE A 84 -5.85 -7.82 -2.57
CA PHE A 84 -5.13 -7.56 -1.31
C PHE A 84 -5.31 -8.69 -0.31
N LYS A 85 -6.55 -9.17 -0.09
CA LYS A 85 -6.81 -10.32 0.79
C LYS A 85 -6.09 -11.57 0.32
N GLU A 86 -6.15 -11.87 -0.97
CA GLU A 86 -5.46 -13.01 -1.60
C GLU A 86 -3.94 -12.91 -1.39
N ALA A 87 -3.35 -11.76 -1.67
CA ALA A 87 -1.93 -11.51 -1.45
C ALA A 87 -1.54 -11.69 0.03
N VAL A 88 -2.34 -11.16 0.97
CA VAL A 88 -2.11 -11.34 2.41
C VAL A 88 -2.15 -12.81 2.80
N VAL A 89 -3.13 -13.58 2.34
CA VAL A 89 -3.22 -15.01 2.64
C VAL A 89 -2.04 -15.78 2.04
N LYS A 90 -1.68 -15.50 0.78
CA LYS A 90 -0.54 -16.14 0.10
C LYS A 90 0.78 -15.90 0.82
N ILE A 91 1.00 -14.67 1.28
CA ILE A 91 2.27 -14.24 1.86
C ILE A 91 2.31 -14.58 3.36
N VAL A 92 1.34 -14.08 4.13
CA VAL A 92 1.30 -14.14 5.61
C VAL A 92 0.68 -15.43 6.14
N GLY A 93 -0.21 -16.06 5.35
CA GLY A 93 -1.05 -17.16 5.81
C GLY A 93 -2.41 -16.67 6.34
N GLY A 94 -3.34 -17.61 6.52
CA GLY A 94 -4.72 -17.35 6.97
C GLY A 94 -5.77 -17.86 5.98
N THR A 95 -7.04 -17.56 6.23
CA THR A 95 -8.16 -17.90 5.35
C THR A 95 -8.96 -16.65 4.97
N ILE A 96 -9.42 -16.59 3.73
CA ILE A 96 -10.37 -15.57 3.28
C ILE A 96 -11.76 -16.04 3.73
N ALA A 97 -12.46 -15.23 4.52
CA ALA A 97 -13.86 -15.40 4.86
C ALA A 97 -14.76 -14.75 3.80
#